data_AF-A0A2M8SA62-F1
#
_entry.id   AF-A0A2M8SA62-F1
#
_cell.length_a   1.000
_cell.length_b   1.000
_cell.length_c   1.000
_cell.angle_alpha   90.00
_cell.angle_beta   90.00
_cell.angle_gamma   90.00
#
_symmetry.space_group_name_H-M   'P 1'
#
loop_
_entity.id
_entity.type
_entity.pdbx_description
1 polymer ?
#
loop_
_entity_poly.entity_id
_entity_poly.type
_entity_poly.pdbx_seq_one_letter_code
_entity_poly.pdbx_strand_id
1 'polypeptide(L)'
;MPGANYGASGVAVLLELARVLSGDSLPVWLVFFDAEDNGDLPGWDWLLGSRAFVTALDQKPGAAIILDMIGDADLNIYFEKNSDAQIAAQIWAQAARLGYGEAFIPVPKYSILDDHIPFIQAGIPAVDIIDFDYPYWHTTADTADKVSAGSLQAVGETLLAWISEQER
;
A
#
# COMPACT_ATOMS: atom_id res chain seq x y z
N MET A 1 -19.13 5.89 -0.96
CA MET A 1 -18.57 7.04 -1.71
C MET A 1 -17.89 6.50 -2.97
N PRO A 2 -17.45 7.30 -3.97
CA PRO A 2 -16.90 6.73 -5.21
C PRO A 2 -15.59 5.95 -5.02
N GLY A 3 -14.69 6.39 -4.12
CA GLY A 3 -13.52 5.60 -3.69
C GLY A 3 -12.44 5.45 -4.77
N ALA A 4 -12.23 6.48 -5.59
CA ALA A 4 -11.29 6.39 -6.71
C ALA A 4 -9.83 6.32 -6.25
N ASN A 5 -9.45 7.14 -5.27
CA ASN A 5 -8.15 7.01 -4.63
C ASN A 5 -8.22 6.06 -3.43
N TYR A 6 -9.23 6.23 -2.58
CA TYR A 6 -9.40 5.42 -1.38
C TYR A 6 -10.11 4.09 -1.72
N GLY A 7 -9.28 3.08 -1.99
CA GLY A 7 -9.69 1.74 -2.43
C GLY A 7 -9.21 1.39 -3.84
N ALA A 8 -9.68 2.10 -4.88
CA ALA A 8 -9.43 1.67 -6.26
C ALA A 8 -7.98 1.86 -6.74
N SER A 9 -7.23 2.82 -6.16
CA SER A 9 -5.86 3.13 -6.60
C SER A 9 -4.88 1.98 -6.33
N GLY A 10 -4.86 1.44 -5.11
CA GLY A 10 -4.06 0.27 -4.73
C GLY A 10 -4.42 -0.96 -5.57
N VAL A 11 -5.73 -1.22 -5.76
CA VAL A 11 -6.22 -2.32 -6.60
C VAL A 11 -5.70 -2.19 -8.04
N ALA A 12 -5.75 -0.99 -8.63
CA ALA A 12 -5.26 -0.76 -9.99
C ALA A 12 -3.77 -1.07 -10.13
N VAL A 13 -2.94 -0.65 -9.17
CA VAL A 13 -1.50 -0.95 -9.17
C VAL A 13 -1.25 -2.46 -9.02
N LEU A 14 -1.95 -3.14 -8.10
CA LEU A 14 -1.78 -4.59 -7.93
C LEU A 14 -2.20 -5.38 -9.17
N LEU A 15 -3.28 -4.98 -9.86
CA LEU A 15 -3.70 -5.62 -11.12
C LEU A 15 -2.66 -5.45 -12.22
N GLU A 16 -2.02 -4.28 -12.31
CA GLU A 16 -0.96 -4.06 -13.28
C GLU A 16 0.31 -4.86 -12.91
N LEU A 17 0.67 -4.92 -11.63
CA LEU A 17 1.75 -5.80 -11.15
C LEU A 17 1.48 -7.26 -11.51
N ALA A 18 0.24 -7.75 -11.37
CA ALA A 18 -0.15 -9.10 -11.80
C ALA A 18 0.13 -9.35 -13.29
N ARG A 19 0.01 -8.31 -14.12
CA ARG A 19 0.20 -8.38 -15.56
C ARG A 19 1.68 -8.36 -15.96
N VAL A 20 2.52 -7.63 -15.23
CA VAL A 20 3.92 -7.35 -15.63
C VAL A 20 4.96 -8.16 -14.86
N LEU A 21 4.64 -8.69 -13.67
CA LEU A 21 5.54 -9.57 -12.94
C LEU A 21 5.85 -10.82 -13.76
N SER A 22 7.14 -11.13 -13.89
CA SER A 22 7.62 -12.30 -14.63
C SER A 22 7.63 -13.54 -13.72
N GLY A 23 7.57 -14.73 -14.31
CA GLY A 23 7.61 -16.00 -13.54
C GLY A 23 8.94 -16.27 -12.82
N ASP A 24 9.98 -15.49 -13.11
CA ASP A 24 11.30 -15.60 -12.48
C ASP A 24 11.40 -14.79 -11.18
N SER A 25 10.41 -13.96 -10.84
CA SER A 25 10.37 -13.24 -9.57
C SER A 25 10.29 -14.19 -8.36
N LEU A 26 10.46 -13.62 -7.16
CA LEU A 26 9.99 -14.25 -5.93
C LEU A 26 8.50 -14.60 -6.03
N PRO A 27 8.00 -15.62 -5.29
CA PRO A 27 6.58 -15.86 -5.15
C PRO A 27 5.89 -14.64 -4.52
N VAL A 28 5.00 -13.99 -5.27
CA VAL A 28 4.22 -12.83 -4.81
C VAL A 28 2.75 -13.23 -4.68
N TRP A 29 2.12 -12.83 -3.58
CA TRP A 29 0.68 -12.91 -3.41
C TRP A 29 0.08 -11.52 -3.59
N LEU A 30 -0.92 -11.42 -4.46
CA LEU A 30 -1.71 -10.22 -4.63
C LEU A 30 -3.04 -10.46 -3.91
N VAL A 31 -3.28 -9.70 -2.85
CA VAL A 31 -4.42 -9.90 -1.95
C VAL A 31 -5.22 -8.60 -1.91
N PHE A 32 -6.53 -8.72 -2.07
CA PHE A 32 -7.46 -7.60 -2.00
C PHE A 32 -8.32 -7.79 -0.77
N PHE A 33 -8.12 -6.97 0.26
CA PHE A 33 -8.92 -7.04 1.48
C PHE A 33 -10.28 -6.37 1.28
N ASP A 34 -11.27 -6.91 1.99
CA ASP A 34 -12.63 -6.38 2.04
C ASP A 34 -12.93 -5.90 3.46
N ALA A 35 -13.89 -4.99 3.61
CA ALA A 35 -14.31 -4.43 4.90
C ALA A 35 -13.16 -3.82 5.75
N GLU A 36 -12.23 -3.12 5.10
CA GLU A 36 -11.22 -2.29 5.77
C GLU A 36 -11.89 -1.07 6.43
N ASP A 37 -12.61 -0.26 5.63
CA ASP A 37 -13.19 1.04 5.97
C ASP A 37 -14.62 0.99 6.59
N ASN A 38 -15.04 -0.16 7.11
CA ASN A 38 -16.38 -0.31 7.69
C ASN A 38 -16.46 0.07 9.18
N GLY A 39 -15.37 0.57 9.76
CA GLY A 39 -15.35 0.94 11.16
C GLY A 39 -16.34 2.07 11.46
N ASP A 40 -16.71 2.17 12.73
CA ASP A 40 -17.78 3.05 13.25
C ASP A 40 -19.21 2.70 12.80
N LEU A 41 -19.41 1.74 11.89
CA LEU A 41 -20.73 1.16 11.66
C LEU A 41 -21.13 0.25 12.85
N PRO A 42 -22.39 0.28 13.31
CA PRO A 42 -22.83 -0.55 14.42
C PRO A 42 -22.56 -2.05 14.19
N GLY A 43 -21.68 -2.62 15.02
CA GLY A 43 -21.31 -4.04 14.94
C GLY A 43 -20.15 -4.35 13.98
N TRP A 44 -19.50 -3.33 13.41
CA TRP A 44 -18.31 -3.47 12.58
C TRP A 44 -17.09 -2.87 13.27
N ASP A 45 -15.94 -3.51 13.05
CA ASP A 45 -14.62 -2.98 13.42
C ASP A 45 -13.86 -2.65 12.13
N TRP A 46 -12.74 -1.94 12.24
CA TRP A 46 -11.83 -1.68 11.14
C TRP A 46 -11.03 -2.93 10.78
N LEU A 47 -10.56 -3.01 9.53
CA LEU A 47 -9.58 -4.01 9.06
C LEU A 47 -10.06 -5.47 9.12
N LEU A 48 -11.37 -5.73 8.98
CA LEU A 48 -11.90 -7.07 9.20
C LEU A 48 -11.34 -8.09 8.20
N GLY A 49 -11.18 -7.71 6.94
CA GLY A 49 -10.64 -8.57 5.88
C GLY A 49 -9.20 -8.99 6.13
N SER A 50 -8.31 -8.03 6.41
CA SER A 50 -6.89 -8.33 6.69
C SER A 50 -6.72 -9.13 7.98
N ARG A 51 -7.50 -8.83 9.04
CA ARG A 51 -7.51 -9.63 10.28
C ARG A 51 -7.91 -11.08 10.03
N ALA A 52 -8.98 -11.29 9.28
CA ALA A 52 -9.44 -12.63 8.92
C ALA A 52 -8.38 -13.37 8.08
N PHE A 53 -7.79 -12.69 7.09
CA PHE A 53 -6.74 -13.25 6.26
C PHE A 53 -5.52 -13.67 7.07
N VAL A 54 -4.97 -12.77 7.90
CA VAL A 54 -3.78 -13.04 8.73
C VAL A 54 -4.03 -14.18 9.71
N THR A 55 -5.24 -14.27 10.28
CA THR A 55 -5.62 -15.38 11.19
C THR A 55 -5.65 -16.73 10.48
N ALA A 56 -5.99 -16.74 9.19
CA ALA A 56 -6.09 -17.95 8.37
C ALA A 56 -4.77 -18.35 7.68
N LEU A 57 -3.69 -17.59 7.86
CA LEU A 57 -2.39 -17.90 7.24
C LEU A 57 -1.75 -19.15 7.86
N ASP A 58 -1.63 -20.21 7.07
CA ASP A 58 -0.82 -21.39 7.43
C ASP A 58 0.68 -21.16 7.18
N GLN A 59 1.01 -20.29 6.22
CA GLN A 59 2.37 -19.92 5.85
C GLN A 59 2.52 -18.40 5.91
N LYS A 60 3.57 -17.92 6.59
CA LYS A 60 3.83 -16.49 6.71
C LYS A 60 4.68 -16.01 5.53
N PRO A 61 4.27 -14.94 4.83
CA PRO A 61 5.14 -14.30 3.84
C PRO A 61 6.33 -13.64 4.55
N GLY A 62 7.40 -13.39 3.79
CA GLY A 62 8.57 -12.67 4.30
C GLY A 62 8.28 -11.19 4.62
N ALA A 63 7.35 -10.59 3.89
CA ALA A 63 6.85 -9.24 4.11
C ALA A 63 5.44 -9.07 3.53
N ALA A 64 4.71 -8.05 4.01
CA ALA A 64 3.48 -7.56 3.42
C ALA A 64 3.60 -6.07 3.06
N ILE A 65 3.27 -5.68 1.83
CA ILE A 65 3.26 -4.28 1.41
C ILE A 65 1.81 -3.89 1.13
N ILE A 66 1.29 -2.91 1.86
CA ILE A 66 -0.06 -2.39 1.71
C ILE A 66 -0.01 -1.12 0.87
N LEU A 67 -0.95 -0.99 -0.07
CA LEU A 67 -1.10 0.18 -0.93
C LEU A 67 -2.47 0.81 -0.67
N ASP A 68 -2.47 1.99 -0.07
CA ASP A 68 -3.69 2.73 0.20
C ASP A 68 -3.56 4.21 -0.22
N MET A 69 -4.60 4.76 -0.85
CA MET A 69 -4.64 6.16 -1.31
C MET A 69 -3.44 6.64 -2.16
N ILE A 70 -2.83 5.77 -2.97
CA ILE A 70 -1.60 6.06 -3.73
C ILE A 70 -1.81 6.74 -5.11
N GLY A 71 -3.01 7.21 -5.38
CA GLY A 71 -3.42 7.77 -6.67
C GLY A 71 -3.44 9.29 -6.74
N ASP A 72 -3.23 10.03 -5.65
CA ASP A 72 -3.35 11.50 -5.65
C ASP A 72 -2.45 12.15 -6.70
N ALA A 73 -2.93 13.19 -7.38
CA ALA A 73 -2.17 13.97 -8.35
C ALA A 73 -1.03 14.77 -7.72
N ASP A 74 -1.15 15.12 -6.44
CA ASP A 74 -0.09 15.71 -5.62
C ASP A 74 0.41 14.66 -4.60
N LEU A 75 1.00 13.57 -5.10
CA LEU A 75 1.35 12.39 -4.31
C LEU A 75 2.49 12.67 -3.31
N ASN A 76 2.23 12.51 -2.02
CA ASN A 76 3.19 12.72 -0.92
C ASN A 76 3.21 11.54 0.07
N ILE A 77 4.06 10.54 -0.19
CA ILE A 77 4.17 9.32 0.60
C ILE A 77 5.32 9.44 1.61
N TYR A 78 4.97 9.59 2.88
CA TYR A 78 5.90 9.65 4.00
C TYR A 78 6.13 8.28 4.63
N PHE A 79 7.19 8.13 5.44
CA PHE A 79 7.29 6.92 6.28
C PHE A 79 6.15 6.90 7.30
N GLU A 80 5.30 5.89 7.19
CA GLU A 80 4.37 5.48 8.23
C GLU A 80 5.16 4.85 9.39
N LYS A 81 4.82 5.19 10.64
CA LYS A 81 5.63 4.93 11.83
C LYS A 81 5.49 3.52 12.39
N ASN A 82 4.40 2.81 12.10
CA ASN A 82 4.19 1.43 12.52
C ASN A 82 4.86 0.43 11.56
N SER A 83 5.09 0.84 10.32
CA SER A 83 5.70 0.08 9.25
C SER A 83 7.12 -0.40 9.58
N ASP A 84 7.52 -1.51 8.97
CA ASP A 84 8.89 -2.03 9.06
C ASP A 84 9.87 -1.03 8.43
N ALA A 85 10.67 -0.39 9.29
CA ALA A 85 11.56 0.68 8.87
C ALA A 85 12.67 0.23 7.90
N GLN A 86 13.08 -1.05 7.95
CA GLN A 86 14.12 -1.55 7.07
C GLN A 86 13.58 -1.76 5.66
N ILE A 87 12.42 -2.39 5.53
CA ILE A 87 11.76 -2.61 4.25
C ILE A 87 11.32 -1.27 3.64
N ALA A 88 10.72 -0.38 4.44
CA ALA A 88 10.33 0.95 3.99
C ALA A 88 11.55 1.73 3.45
N ALA A 89 12.69 1.70 4.15
CA ALA A 89 13.91 2.36 3.67
C ALA A 89 14.40 1.80 2.32
N GLN A 90 14.28 0.48 2.08
CA GLN A 90 14.63 -0.12 0.80
C GLN A 90 13.71 0.33 -0.33
N ILE A 91 12.39 0.35 -0.08
CA ILE A 91 11.39 0.79 -1.06
C ILE A 91 11.59 2.26 -1.42
N TRP A 92 11.78 3.14 -0.43
CA TRP A 92 12.04 4.56 -0.66
C TRP A 92 13.37 4.80 -1.38
N ALA A 93 14.41 4.01 -1.05
CA ALA A 93 15.67 4.07 -1.79
C ALA A 93 15.48 3.63 -3.26
N GLN A 94 14.62 2.65 -3.53
CA GLN A 94 14.27 2.26 -4.90
C GLN A 94 13.56 3.40 -5.64
N ALA A 95 12.55 3.99 -5.01
CA ALA A 95 11.83 5.14 -5.59
C ALA A 95 12.79 6.29 -5.92
N ALA A 96 13.69 6.63 -5.00
CA ALA A 96 14.69 7.65 -5.22
C ALA A 96 15.64 7.33 -6.40
N ARG A 97 16.08 6.06 -6.54
CA ARG A 97 16.91 5.61 -7.68
C ARG A 97 16.20 5.76 -9.02
N LEU A 98 14.88 5.56 -9.05
CA LEU A 98 14.03 5.72 -10.25
C LEU A 98 13.63 7.18 -10.53
N GLY A 99 13.98 8.12 -9.65
CA GLY A 99 13.64 9.54 -9.79
C GLY A 99 12.33 9.95 -9.13
N TYR A 100 11.69 9.09 -8.34
CA TYR A 100 10.44 9.35 -7.63
C TYR A 100 10.63 9.88 -6.20
N GLY A 101 11.81 10.42 -5.87
CA GLY A 101 12.14 10.90 -4.52
C GLY A 101 11.34 12.13 -4.05
N GLU A 102 10.67 12.84 -4.96
CA GLU A 102 9.73 13.92 -4.58
C GLU A 102 8.42 13.36 -4.02
N ALA A 103 7.92 12.24 -4.56
CA ALA A 103 6.73 11.56 -4.08
C ALA A 103 7.01 10.66 -2.86
N PHE A 104 8.16 9.98 -2.83
CA PHE A 104 8.57 9.11 -1.74
C PHE A 104 9.49 9.85 -0.77
N ILE A 105 8.90 10.47 0.27
CA ILE A 105 9.58 11.35 1.21
C ILE A 105 10.09 10.54 2.42
N PRO A 106 11.41 10.37 2.61
CA PRO A 106 11.97 9.50 3.64
C PRO A 106 11.98 10.16 5.03
N VAL A 107 10.82 10.65 5.47
CA VAL A 107 10.60 11.32 6.75
C VAL A 107 9.43 10.67 7.47
N PRO A 108 9.60 10.19 8.71
CA PRO A 108 8.49 9.67 9.51
C PRO A 108 7.47 10.76 9.82
N LYS A 109 6.18 10.51 9.50
CA LYS A 109 5.12 11.51 9.69
C LYS A 109 3.94 10.98 10.49
N TYR A 110 3.25 9.97 9.98
CA TYR A 110 1.98 9.48 10.53
C TYR A 110 2.12 8.12 11.23
N SER A 111 1.22 7.85 12.17
CA SER A 111 1.00 6.52 12.74
C SER A 111 -0.44 6.15 12.40
N ILE A 112 -0.63 5.15 11.55
CA ILE A 112 -1.92 4.88 10.92
C ILE A 112 -2.42 3.49 11.35
N LEU A 113 -3.72 3.41 11.67
CA LEU A 113 -4.40 2.13 11.84
C LEU A 113 -4.90 1.72 10.46
N ASP A 114 -4.23 0.74 9.86
CA ASP A 114 -4.51 0.26 8.50
C ASP A 114 -4.14 -1.24 8.39
N ASP A 115 -4.45 -1.89 7.26
CA ASP A 115 -4.37 -3.32 7.00
C ASP A 115 -2.97 -3.94 7.21
N HIS A 116 -1.92 -3.13 7.30
CA HIS A 116 -0.58 -3.58 7.68
C HIS A 116 -0.45 -3.97 9.17
N ILE A 117 -1.32 -3.41 10.04
CA ILE A 117 -1.25 -3.61 11.50
C ILE A 117 -1.49 -5.08 11.91
N PRO A 118 -2.50 -5.81 11.39
CA PRO A 118 -2.66 -7.23 11.69
C PRO A 118 -1.43 -8.08 11.35
N PHE A 119 -0.71 -7.77 10.27
CA PHE A 119 0.53 -8.46 9.91
C PHE A 119 1.63 -8.23 10.94
N ILE A 120 1.86 -6.97 11.35
CA ILE A 120 2.83 -6.62 12.39
C ILE A 120 2.50 -7.33 13.71
N GLN A 121 1.23 -7.36 14.10
CA GLN A 121 0.77 -8.06 15.31
C GLN A 121 1.03 -9.58 15.25
N ALA A 122 0.98 -10.16 14.04
CA ALA A 122 1.33 -11.56 13.80
C ALA A 122 2.85 -11.80 13.65
N GLY A 123 3.69 -10.77 13.79
CA GLY A 123 5.14 -10.85 13.64
C GLY A 123 5.60 -10.98 12.19
N ILE A 124 4.79 -10.53 11.23
CA ILE A 124 5.14 -10.44 9.81
C ILE A 124 5.55 -8.99 9.53
N PRO A 125 6.77 -8.71 9.03
CA PRO A 125 7.16 -7.37 8.62
C PRO A 125 6.16 -6.82 7.60
N ALA A 126 5.64 -5.62 7.84
CA ALA A 126 4.70 -5.00 6.91
C ALA A 126 4.98 -3.51 6.74
N VAL A 127 4.72 -2.98 5.55
CA VAL A 127 4.87 -1.56 5.22
C VAL A 127 3.57 -1.06 4.62
N ASP A 128 3.16 0.12 5.06
CA ASP A 128 2.07 0.89 4.50
C ASP A 128 2.63 1.98 3.57
N ILE A 129 2.20 1.96 2.31
CA ILE A 129 2.49 2.99 1.33
C ILE A 129 1.20 3.78 1.14
N ILE A 130 1.14 4.94 1.80
CA ILE A 130 -0.06 5.74 1.91
C ILE A 130 0.23 7.24 1.82
N ASP A 131 -0.62 7.93 1.07
CA ASP A 131 -0.71 9.39 1.08
C ASP A 131 -1.84 9.82 2.01
N PHE A 132 -1.47 10.21 3.22
CA PHE A 132 -2.43 10.58 4.27
C PHE A 132 -2.74 12.09 4.29
N ASP A 133 -2.11 12.89 3.42
CA ASP A 133 -2.42 14.32 3.27
C ASP A 133 -3.53 14.58 2.23
N TYR A 134 -4.14 13.51 1.68
CA TYR A 134 -5.17 13.54 0.65
C TYR A 134 -6.47 14.22 1.12
N PRO A 135 -6.82 15.42 0.59
CA PRO A 135 -7.91 16.23 1.14
C PRO A 135 -9.32 15.73 0.80
N TYR A 136 -9.45 14.78 -0.14
CA TYR A 136 -10.74 14.24 -0.57
C TYR A 136 -11.09 12.92 0.14
N TRP A 137 -10.24 12.43 1.04
CA TRP A 137 -10.49 11.24 1.86
C TRP A 137 -11.84 11.35 2.61
N HIS A 138 -12.61 10.26 2.60
CA HIS A 138 -13.98 10.19 3.15
C HIS A 138 -14.93 11.27 2.64
N THR A 139 -14.76 11.73 1.39
CA THR A 139 -15.71 12.64 0.74
C THR A 139 -16.29 12.05 -0.55
N THR A 140 -17.42 12.59 -1.00
CA THR A 140 -17.98 12.27 -2.32
C THR A 140 -17.15 12.81 -3.49
N ALA A 141 -16.12 13.62 -3.20
CA ALA A 141 -15.20 14.19 -4.18
C ALA A 141 -13.98 13.29 -4.45
N ASP A 142 -13.87 12.13 -3.78
CA ASP A 142 -12.87 11.12 -4.13
C ASP A 142 -13.26 10.40 -5.43
N THR A 143 -13.09 11.11 -6.54
CA THR A 143 -13.48 10.72 -7.89
C THR A 143 -12.26 10.57 -8.80
N ALA A 144 -12.41 9.88 -9.93
CA ALA A 144 -11.31 9.51 -10.82
C ALA A 144 -10.51 10.71 -11.38
N ASP A 145 -11.08 11.92 -11.41
CA ASP A 145 -10.36 13.14 -11.80
C ASP A 145 -9.33 13.63 -10.75
N LYS A 146 -9.30 13.03 -9.55
CA LYS A 146 -8.24 13.24 -8.56
C LYS A 146 -7.08 12.25 -8.71
N VAL A 147 -7.28 11.21 -9.51
CA VAL A 147 -6.29 10.16 -9.69
C VAL A 147 -5.34 10.51 -10.85
N SER A 148 -4.03 10.45 -10.57
CA SER A 148 -2.97 10.68 -11.55
C SER A 148 -2.34 9.37 -12.02
N ALA A 149 -2.30 9.18 -13.33
CA ALA A 149 -1.58 8.05 -13.93
C ALA A 149 -0.08 8.09 -13.57
N GLY A 150 0.51 9.28 -13.42
CA GLY A 150 1.91 9.43 -13.03
C GLY A 150 2.17 8.94 -11.61
N SER A 151 1.23 9.16 -10.69
CA SER A 151 1.31 8.72 -9.30
C SER A 151 1.22 7.19 -9.20
N LEU A 152 0.23 6.60 -9.89
CA LEU A 152 0.10 5.14 -9.98
C LEU A 152 1.34 4.50 -10.62
N GLN A 153 1.91 5.13 -11.65
CA GLN A 153 3.13 4.67 -12.30
C GLN A 153 4.33 4.72 -11.35
N ALA A 154 4.51 5.81 -10.60
CA ALA A 154 5.61 5.96 -9.64
C ALA A 154 5.61 4.85 -8.59
N VAL A 155 4.43 4.53 -8.03
CA VAL A 155 4.29 3.44 -7.06
C VAL A 155 4.49 2.07 -7.71
N GLY A 156 3.85 1.83 -8.85
CA GLY A 156 3.95 0.56 -9.57
C GLY A 156 5.37 0.21 -10.01
N GLU A 157 6.09 1.16 -10.63
CA GLU A 157 7.48 0.95 -11.07
C GLU A 157 8.44 0.76 -9.89
N THR A 158 8.25 1.52 -8.81
CA THR A 158 9.04 1.37 -7.57
C THR A 158 8.91 -0.05 -7.02
N LEU A 159 7.68 -0.56 -6.88
CA LEU A 159 7.43 -1.90 -6.36
C LEU A 159 7.90 -2.99 -7.31
N LEU A 160 7.63 -2.85 -8.61
CA LEU A 160 8.10 -3.80 -9.61
C LEU A 160 9.62 -3.95 -9.56
N ALA A 161 10.34 -2.84 -9.51
CA ALA A 161 11.80 -2.85 -9.46
C ALA A 161 12.31 -3.39 -8.11
N TRP A 162 11.71 -2.99 -6.99
CA TRP A 162 12.07 -3.49 -5.67
C TRP A 162 11.87 -5.01 -5.53
N ILE A 163 10.72 -5.54 -5.99
CA ILE A 163 10.42 -6.99 -6.01
C ILE A 163 11.41 -7.74 -6.90
N SER A 164 11.74 -7.18 -8.07
CA SER A 164 12.64 -7.83 -9.05
C SER A 164 14.10 -7.90 -8.57
N GLU A 165 14.50 -7.03 -7.64
CA GLU A 165 15.84 -7.01 -7.05
C GLU A 165 15.97 -7.94 -5.83
N GLN A 166 14.87 -8.49 -5.30
CA GLN A 166 14.95 -9.41 -4.17
C GLN A 166 15.48 -10.78 -4.62
N GLU A 167 16.48 -11.29 -3.90
CA GLU A 167 17.05 -12.63 -4.15
C GLU A 167 16.05 -13.73 -3.79
N ARG A 168 16.11 -14.86 -4.52
CA ARG A 168 15.33 -16.09 -4.24
C ARG A 168 15.84 -16.88 -3.04
#